data_AF-A0A975NLA1-F1
#
_entry.id   AF-A0A975NLA1-F1
#
_cell.length_a   1.000
_cell.length_b   1.000
_cell.length_c   1.000
_cell.angle_alpha   90.00
_cell.angle_beta   90.00
_cell.angle_gamma   90.00
#
_symmetry.space_group_name_H-M   'P 1'
#
loop_
_entity.id
_entity.type
_entity.pdbx_description
1 polymer ?
#
loop_
_entity_poly.entity_id
_entity_poly.type
_entity_poly.pdbx_seq_one_letter_code
_entity_poly.pdbx_strand_id
1 'polypeptide(L)'
;MKITLDISKLVEEGKLTREEADRLTALAAHDTGSFGVNVLIGFGVVAIAAGAVALVPTPLTAVGLGLALFAAGSAITINRVQQWVLLGQICLVIGALMFGGGVIAYGAGSLASMLIVMGAFGIAAIAARSSLLMALAVLAASACLGARTGYSHAVYSLAIFEPTLTVMLFSALALIAYQASHRLSDDYERLAITAARTSLLLVNFGFWIGSLWGDPLMLIRSMNAKDASLAFMTKTAIPASVFSILWAVVLLGAGIWALQVNRRWLVNLVAVFAGIHFYTQWFERLGATPLSVLLGGLVMLASAVGLWIFNGRARPPGLRAKPSRF
;
A
#
# COMPACT_ATOMS: atom_id res chain seq x y z
N MET A 1 21.04 -0.01 3.03
CA MET A 1 21.13 -0.21 1.56
C MET A 1 20.99 -1.69 1.27
N LYS A 2 20.02 -2.15 0.45
CA LYS A 2 19.85 -3.58 0.12
C LYS A 2 20.44 -3.84 -1.27
N ILE A 3 21.52 -4.60 -1.34
CA ILE A 3 22.17 -5.02 -2.59
C ILE A 3 21.60 -6.40 -2.94
N THR A 4 21.17 -6.61 -4.17
CA THR A 4 20.71 -7.93 -4.62
C THR A 4 21.69 -8.44 -5.64
N LEU A 5 22.29 -9.57 -5.30
CA LEU A 5 23.30 -10.26 -6.08
C LEU A 5 22.66 -11.52 -6.67
N ASP A 6 23.00 -11.82 -7.93
CA ASP A 6 22.69 -13.10 -8.54
C ASP A 6 23.79 -14.08 -8.12
N ILE A 7 23.53 -14.79 -7.01
CA ILE A 7 24.52 -15.67 -6.38
C ILE A 7 24.96 -16.75 -7.36
N SER A 8 24.02 -17.36 -8.10
CA SER A 8 24.30 -18.38 -9.11
C SER A 8 25.24 -17.86 -10.20
N LYS A 9 24.94 -16.66 -10.73
CA LYS A 9 25.80 -16.04 -11.74
C LYS A 9 27.18 -15.67 -11.21
N LEU A 10 27.30 -15.28 -9.94
CA LEU A 10 28.60 -14.95 -9.34
C LEU A 10 29.46 -16.21 -9.11
N VAL A 11 28.84 -17.36 -8.85
CA VAL A 11 29.54 -18.66 -8.81
C VAL A 11 29.97 -19.06 -10.22
N GLU A 12 29.12 -18.93 -11.23
CA GLU A 12 29.49 -19.21 -12.64
C GLU A 12 30.63 -18.32 -13.13
N GLU A 13 30.63 -17.05 -12.73
CA GLU A 13 31.69 -16.08 -13.08
C GLU A 13 32.98 -16.28 -12.25
N GLY A 14 33.02 -17.25 -11.33
CA GLY A 14 34.17 -17.51 -10.47
C GLY A 14 34.45 -16.42 -9.43
N LYS A 15 33.50 -15.50 -9.21
CA LYS A 15 33.60 -14.38 -8.25
C LYS A 15 33.17 -14.78 -6.83
N LEU A 16 32.55 -15.94 -6.70
CA LEU A 16 32.07 -16.50 -5.43
C LEU A 16 32.33 -17.99 -5.40
N THR A 17 32.83 -18.50 -4.28
CA THR A 17 32.93 -19.93 -4.06
C THR A 17 31.55 -20.52 -3.77
N ARG A 18 31.35 -21.84 -3.99
CA ARG A 18 30.07 -22.50 -3.69
C ARG A 18 29.73 -22.42 -2.20
N GLU A 19 30.71 -22.56 -1.31
CA GLU A 19 30.50 -22.44 0.13
C GLU A 19 30.08 -21.02 0.56
N GLU A 20 30.69 -19.98 -0.01
CA GLU A 20 30.27 -18.60 0.25
C GLU A 20 28.88 -18.30 -0.32
N ALA A 21 28.56 -18.86 -1.49
CA ALA A 21 27.23 -18.78 -2.08
C ALA A 21 26.17 -19.44 -1.19
N ASP A 22 26.45 -20.62 -0.65
CA ASP A 22 25.56 -21.32 0.27
C ASP A 22 25.38 -20.54 1.58
N ARG A 23 26.47 -19.97 2.13
CA ARG A 23 26.42 -19.12 3.32
C ARG A 23 25.60 -17.86 3.10
N LEU A 24 25.82 -17.14 1.99
CA LEU A 24 25.05 -15.94 1.65
C LEU A 24 23.58 -16.26 1.37
N THR A 25 23.32 -17.41 0.74
CA THR A 25 21.96 -17.89 0.50
C THR A 25 21.26 -18.26 1.80
N ALA A 26 21.95 -18.91 2.74
CA ALA A 26 21.41 -19.20 4.07
C ALA A 26 21.10 -17.92 4.86
N LEU A 27 21.97 -16.91 4.80
CA LEU A 27 21.75 -15.60 5.42
C LEU A 27 20.58 -14.84 4.76
N ALA A 28 20.40 -14.99 3.44
CA ALA A 28 19.32 -14.35 2.69
C ALA A 28 17.97 -15.12 2.74
N ALA A 29 17.99 -16.42 3.02
CA ALA A 29 16.81 -17.28 3.10
C ALA A 29 15.88 -16.84 4.24
N HIS A 30 16.45 -16.29 5.31
CA HIS A 30 15.70 -15.69 6.42
C HIS A 30 14.83 -14.49 6.00
N ASP A 31 15.12 -13.89 4.85
CA ASP A 31 14.66 -12.55 4.45
C ASP A 31 13.71 -12.56 3.24
N THR A 32 13.73 -13.62 2.43
CA THR A 32 13.04 -13.66 1.11
C THR A 32 11.87 -14.64 1.08
N GLY A 33 11.96 -15.79 1.75
CA GLY A 33 10.85 -16.73 1.93
C GLY A 33 9.75 -16.20 2.87
N SER A 34 10.08 -15.17 3.67
CA SER A 34 9.18 -14.59 4.67
C SER A 34 8.12 -13.66 4.09
N PHE A 35 8.30 -13.06 2.90
CA PHE A 35 7.33 -12.06 2.41
C PHE A 35 5.97 -12.67 2.09
N GLY A 36 5.92 -13.73 1.26
CA GLY A 36 4.66 -14.38 0.90
C GLY A 36 3.95 -14.96 2.12
N VAL A 37 4.71 -15.59 3.03
CA VAL A 37 4.20 -16.13 4.30
C VAL A 37 3.67 -14.99 5.19
N ASN A 38 4.40 -13.90 5.34
CA ASN A 38 3.97 -12.74 6.14
C ASN A 38 2.70 -12.09 5.58
N VAL A 39 2.55 -12.03 4.25
CA VAL A 39 1.32 -11.55 3.60
C VAL A 39 0.14 -12.46 3.92
N LEU A 40 0.31 -13.79 3.78
CA LEU A 40 -0.74 -14.76 4.11
C LEU A 40 -1.11 -14.73 5.59
N ILE A 41 -0.14 -14.63 6.49
CA ILE A 41 -0.38 -14.47 7.93
C ILE A 41 -1.14 -13.16 8.19
N GLY A 42 -0.74 -12.06 7.56
CA GLY A 42 -1.43 -10.78 7.68
C GLY A 42 -2.90 -10.87 7.26
N PHE A 43 -3.18 -11.46 6.09
CA PHE A 43 -4.55 -11.72 5.65
C PHE A 43 -5.32 -12.65 6.59
N GLY A 44 -4.67 -13.72 7.08
CA GLY A 44 -5.26 -14.63 8.05
C GLY A 44 -5.66 -13.94 9.36
N VAL A 45 -4.80 -13.09 9.90
CA VAL A 45 -5.09 -12.31 11.13
C VAL A 45 -6.25 -11.34 10.90
N VAL A 46 -6.28 -10.65 9.76
CA VAL A 46 -7.41 -9.76 9.40
C VAL A 46 -8.71 -10.56 9.26
N ALA A 47 -8.68 -11.72 8.60
CA ALA A 47 -9.83 -12.59 8.43
C ALA A 47 -10.35 -13.14 9.76
N ILE A 48 -9.47 -13.59 10.65
CA ILE A 48 -9.83 -14.05 12.01
C ILE A 48 -10.48 -12.91 12.79
N ALA A 49 -9.90 -11.71 12.77
CA ALA A 49 -10.47 -10.56 13.47
C ALA A 49 -11.83 -10.15 12.89
N ALA A 50 -11.97 -10.11 11.57
CA ALA A 50 -13.24 -9.81 10.91
C ALA A 50 -14.31 -10.87 11.23
N GLY A 51 -13.94 -12.15 11.19
CA GLY A 51 -14.82 -13.26 11.58
C GLY A 51 -15.23 -13.20 13.04
N ALA A 52 -14.30 -12.88 13.95
CA ALA A 52 -14.60 -12.67 15.36
C ALA A 52 -15.58 -11.51 15.57
N VAL A 53 -15.38 -10.37 14.90
CA VAL A 53 -16.32 -9.24 14.94
C VAL A 53 -17.70 -9.66 14.41
N ALA A 54 -17.75 -10.44 13.33
CA ALA A 54 -19.01 -10.91 12.74
C ALA A 54 -19.77 -11.92 13.62
N LEU A 55 -19.07 -12.72 14.42
CA LEU A 55 -19.67 -13.69 15.35
C LEU A 55 -20.20 -13.04 16.63
N VAL A 56 -19.74 -11.83 16.94
CA VAL A 56 -20.08 -11.14 18.17
C VAL A 56 -21.45 -10.45 18.01
N PRO A 57 -22.40 -10.67 18.95
CA PRO A 57 -23.80 -10.33 18.75
C PRO A 57 -24.09 -8.82 18.68
N THR A 58 -23.20 -7.97 19.23
CA THR A 58 -23.36 -6.52 19.18
C THR A 58 -22.04 -5.79 18.90
N PRO A 59 -22.04 -4.65 18.20
CA PRO A 59 -20.81 -3.87 17.98
C PRO A 59 -20.08 -3.49 19.28
N LEU A 60 -20.83 -3.22 20.36
CA LEU A 60 -20.25 -2.89 21.68
C LEU A 60 -19.51 -4.06 22.31
N THR A 61 -19.98 -5.29 22.10
CA THR A 61 -19.26 -6.47 22.61
C THR A 61 -17.96 -6.69 21.83
N ALA A 62 -17.90 -6.35 20.54
CA ALA A 62 -16.67 -6.39 19.77
C ALA A 62 -15.66 -5.33 20.24
N VAL A 63 -16.14 -4.12 20.56
CA VAL A 63 -15.33 -3.06 21.18
C VAL A 63 -14.77 -3.51 22.53
N GLY A 64 -15.62 -4.04 23.42
CA GLY A 64 -15.22 -4.48 24.76
C GLY A 64 -14.20 -5.63 24.72
N LEU A 65 -14.43 -6.65 23.90
CA LEU A 65 -13.48 -7.76 23.71
C LEU A 65 -12.18 -7.27 23.08
N GLY A 66 -12.25 -6.36 22.10
CA GLY A 66 -11.09 -5.76 21.48
C GLY A 66 -10.20 -5.03 22.49
N LEU A 67 -10.81 -4.20 23.35
CA LEU A 67 -10.10 -3.52 24.44
C LEU A 67 -9.48 -4.50 25.44
N ALA A 68 -10.21 -5.55 25.84
CA ALA A 68 -9.71 -6.56 26.76
C ALA A 68 -8.49 -7.31 26.20
N LEU A 69 -8.56 -7.74 24.93
CA LEU A 69 -7.44 -8.39 24.24
C LEU A 69 -6.26 -7.45 24.05
N PHE A 70 -6.51 -6.19 23.71
CA PHE A 70 -5.47 -5.18 23.56
C PHE A 70 -4.76 -4.90 24.90
N ALA A 71 -5.51 -4.81 26.00
CA ALA A 71 -4.96 -4.62 27.34
C ALA A 71 -4.14 -5.85 27.78
N ALA A 72 -4.64 -7.06 27.55
CA ALA A 72 -3.91 -8.29 27.84
C ALA A 72 -2.61 -8.39 27.02
N GLY A 73 -2.67 -8.11 25.72
CA GLY A 73 -1.49 -8.10 24.85
C GLY A 73 -0.46 -7.03 25.26
N SER A 74 -0.94 -5.85 25.67
CA SER A 74 -0.10 -4.78 26.21
C SER A 74 0.62 -5.22 27.49
N ALA A 75 -0.12 -5.82 28.43
CA ALA A 75 0.45 -6.31 29.70
C ALA A 75 1.54 -7.37 29.47
N ILE A 76 1.29 -8.34 28.58
CA ILE A 76 2.27 -9.38 28.21
C ILE A 76 3.53 -8.74 27.61
N THR A 77 3.36 -7.76 26.72
CA THR A 77 4.48 -7.11 26.02
C THR A 77 5.31 -6.23 26.94
N ILE A 78 4.66 -5.48 27.85
CA ILE A 78 5.32 -4.60 28.84
C ILE A 78 6.11 -5.42 29.85
N ASN A 79 5.59 -6.56 30.28
CA ASN A 79 6.24 -7.43 31.27
C ASN A 79 7.45 -8.20 30.70
N ARG A 80 7.77 -8.03 29.41
CA ARG A 80 8.94 -8.61 28.71
C ARG A 80 9.13 -10.11 28.93
N VAL A 81 8.04 -10.86 29.10
CA VAL A 81 8.11 -12.31 29.25
C VAL A 81 8.46 -12.92 27.90
N GLN A 82 9.73 -13.25 27.67
CA GLN A 82 10.26 -13.66 26.36
C GLN A 82 9.45 -14.80 25.71
N GLN A 83 8.96 -15.75 26.51
CA GLN A 83 8.17 -16.89 26.05
C GLN A 83 6.80 -16.51 25.45
N TRP A 84 6.27 -15.33 25.80
CA TRP A 84 4.89 -14.92 25.46
C TRP A 84 4.85 -13.71 24.51
N VAL A 85 6.00 -13.24 24.03
CA VAL A 85 6.08 -12.06 23.16
C VAL A 85 5.20 -12.21 21.91
N LEU A 86 5.22 -13.39 21.28
CA LEU A 86 4.39 -13.67 20.10
C LEU A 86 2.90 -13.60 20.43
N LEU A 87 2.47 -14.20 21.55
CA LEU A 87 1.08 -14.14 21.98
C LEU A 87 0.66 -12.69 22.26
N GLY A 88 1.50 -11.93 22.95
CA GLY A 88 1.26 -10.51 23.23
C GLY A 88 1.03 -9.69 21.96
N GLN A 89 1.86 -9.91 20.93
CA GLN A 89 1.72 -9.26 19.63
C GLN A 89 0.43 -9.65 18.90
N ILE A 90 0.07 -10.94 18.92
CA ILE A 90 -1.18 -11.42 18.31
C ILE A 90 -2.40 -10.80 19.01
N CYS A 91 -2.42 -10.80 20.35
CA CYS A 91 -3.50 -10.19 21.13
C CYS A 91 -3.63 -8.69 20.88
N LEU A 92 -2.51 -7.97 20.75
CA LEU A 92 -2.50 -6.54 20.41
C LEU A 92 -3.13 -6.28 19.04
N VAL A 93 -2.72 -7.03 18.02
CA VAL A 93 -3.23 -6.83 16.66
C VAL A 93 -4.70 -7.22 16.55
N ILE A 94 -5.09 -8.39 17.06
CA ILE A 94 -6.49 -8.83 17.06
C ILE A 94 -7.36 -7.87 17.88
N GLY A 95 -6.91 -7.48 19.07
CA GLY A 95 -7.62 -6.55 19.93
C GLY A 95 -7.86 -5.19 19.27
N ALA A 96 -6.82 -4.63 18.63
CA ALA A 96 -6.95 -3.41 17.85
C ALA A 96 -7.97 -3.59 16.71
N LEU A 97 -7.83 -4.64 15.89
CA LEU A 97 -8.74 -4.89 14.75
C LEU A 97 -10.20 -5.07 15.19
N MET A 98 -10.46 -5.80 16.27
CA MET A 98 -11.80 -5.97 16.83
C MET A 98 -12.38 -4.65 17.34
N PHE A 99 -11.58 -3.85 18.04
CA PHE A 99 -11.97 -2.50 18.44
C PHE A 99 -12.34 -1.64 17.23
N GLY A 100 -11.48 -1.63 16.21
CA GLY A 100 -11.70 -0.86 14.98
C GLY A 100 -12.97 -1.27 14.25
N GLY A 101 -13.17 -2.57 14.02
CA GLY A 101 -14.38 -3.12 13.39
C GLY A 101 -15.64 -2.81 14.20
N GLY A 102 -15.60 -2.98 15.53
CA GLY A 102 -16.71 -2.67 16.42
C GLY A 102 -17.08 -1.18 16.43
N VAL A 103 -16.09 -0.28 16.46
CA VAL A 103 -16.31 1.18 16.39
C VAL A 103 -16.93 1.60 15.06
N ILE A 104 -16.44 1.07 13.94
CA ILE A 104 -16.99 1.36 12.60
C ILE A 104 -18.43 0.87 12.49
N ALA A 105 -18.71 -0.35 12.96
CA ALA A 105 -20.04 -0.94 12.96
C ALA A 105 -21.01 -0.15 13.85
N TYR A 106 -20.58 0.23 15.06
CA TYR A 106 -21.40 1.02 15.98
C TYR A 106 -21.69 2.42 15.44
N GLY A 107 -20.67 3.08 14.90
CA GLY A 107 -20.77 4.44 14.36
C GLY A 107 -21.33 4.52 12.95
N ALA A 108 -21.81 3.41 12.37
CA ALA A 108 -22.32 3.29 11.00
C ALA A 108 -21.43 3.95 9.93
N GLY A 109 -20.10 3.86 10.10
CA GLY A 109 -19.14 4.46 9.18
C GLY A 109 -19.04 5.99 9.20
N SER A 110 -19.53 6.64 10.27
CA SER A 110 -19.40 8.09 10.48
C SER A 110 -17.94 8.56 10.52
N LEU A 111 -17.70 9.84 10.22
CA LEU A 111 -16.36 10.44 10.29
C LEU A 111 -15.74 10.29 11.68
N ALA A 112 -16.53 10.47 12.74
CA ALA A 112 -16.06 10.29 14.12
C ALA A 112 -15.53 8.87 14.36
N SER A 113 -16.25 7.84 13.88
CA SER A 113 -15.79 6.45 13.98
C SER A 113 -14.46 6.23 13.25
N MET A 114 -14.30 6.77 12.03
CA MET A 114 -13.07 6.64 11.26
C MET A 114 -11.88 7.35 11.91
N LEU A 115 -12.10 8.53 12.49
CA LEU A 115 -11.07 9.26 13.24
C LEU A 115 -10.64 8.49 14.51
N ILE A 116 -11.58 7.90 15.24
CA ILE A 116 -11.30 7.06 16.41
C ILE A 116 -10.45 5.84 15.99
N VAL A 117 -10.84 5.15 14.92
CA VAL A 117 -10.11 3.97 14.43
C VAL A 117 -8.72 4.35 13.91
N MET A 118 -8.60 5.44 13.16
CA MET A 118 -7.32 5.97 12.70
C MET A 118 -6.38 6.23 13.88
N GLY A 119 -6.86 6.95 14.90
CA GLY A 119 -6.07 7.26 16.11
C GLY A 119 -5.70 6.00 16.88
N ALA A 120 -6.66 5.10 17.10
CA ALA A 120 -6.44 3.85 17.82
C ALA A 120 -5.42 2.96 17.12
N PHE A 121 -5.53 2.76 15.80
CA PHE A 121 -4.55 1.99 15.01
C PHE A 121 -3.19 2.65 15.01
N GLY A 122 -3.10 3.99 14.92
CA GLY A 122 -1.82 4.71 14.98
C GLY A 122 -1.11 4.51 16.32
N ILE A 123 -1.82 4.70 17.44
CA ILE A 123 -1.29 4.49 18.79
C ILE A 123 -0.89 3.02 18.99
N ALA A 124 -1.78 2.09 18.60
CA ALA A 124 -1.53 0.66 18.69
C ALA A 124 -0.33 0.23 17.84
N ALA A 125 -0.15 0.79 16.66
CA ALA A 125 1.00 0.52 15.80
C ALA A 125 2.31 0.92 16.45
N ILE A 126 2.35 2.08 17.11
CA ILE A 126 3.53 2.58 17.82
C ILE A 126 3.82 1.72 19.05
N ALA A 127 2.80 1.40 19.85
CA ALA A 127 2.93 0.57 21.05
C ALA A 127 3.36 -0.86 20.73
N ALA A 128 2.76 -1.46 19.69
CA ALA A 128 3.02 -2.84 19.27
C ALA A 128 4.18 -2.97 18.27
N ARG A 129 4.78 -1.87 17.81
CA ARG A 129 5.78 -1.82 16.72
C ARG A 129 5.29 -2.56 15.46
N SER A 130 4.00 -2.45 15.16
CA SER A 130 3.33 -3.22 14.10
C SER A 130 3.17 -2.42 12.81
N SER A 131 3.85 -2.87 11.75
CA SER A 131 3.71 -2.29 10.41
C SER A 131 2.32 -2.50 9.81
N LEU A 132 1.67 -3.63 10.13
CA LEU A 132 0.29 -3.90 9.69
C LEU A 132 -0.68 -2.85 10.25
N LEU A 133 -0.64 -2.59 11.56
CA LEU A 133 -1.50 -1.58 12.19
C LEU A 133 -1.19 -0.17 11.67
N MET A 134 0.09 0.14 11.39
CA MET A 134 0.45 1.42 10.80
C MET A 134 -0.14 1.59 9.39
N ALA A 135 -0.08 0.55 8.55
CA ALA A 135 -0.71 0.58 7.24
C ALA A 135 -2.24 0.76 7.36
N LEU A 136 -2.88 0.04 8.28
CA LEU A 136 -4.31 0.17 8.53
C LEU A 136 -4.69 1.54 9.08
N ALA A 137 -3.86 2.18 9.90
CA ALA A 137 -4.07 3.55 10.36
C ALA A 137 -4.09 4.54 9.19
N VAL A 138 -3.16 4.40 8.25
CA VAL A 138 -3.10 5.21 7.03
C VAL A 138 -4.30 4.94 6.12
N LEU A 139 -4.74 3.69 5.99
CA LEU A 139 -5.96 3.35 5.26
C LEU A 139 -7.22 3.91 5.94
N ALA A 140 -7.31 3.87 7.27
CA ALA A 140 -8.40 4.48 8.03
C ALA A 140 -8.42 6.01 7.86
N ALA A 141 -7.25 6.66 7.80
CA ALA A 141 -7.16 8.07 7.47
C ALA A 141 -7.76 8.39 6.09
N SER A 142 -7.62 7.49 5.11
CA SER A 142 -8.24 7.69 3.79
C SER A 142 -9.76 7.60 3.84
N ALA A 143 -10.31 6.76 4.73
CA ALA A 143 -11.75 6.65 4.94
C ALA A 143 -12.34 7.94 5.55
N CYS A 144 -11.55 8.73 6.28
CA CYS A 144 -11.95 10.07 6.73
C CYS A 144 -12.17 11.05 5.56
N LEU A 145 -11.50 10.83 4.42
CA LEU A 145 -11.68 11.62 3.19
C LEU A 145 -12.72 11.03 2.22
N GLY A 146 -13.51 10.06 2.70
CA GLY A 146 -14.53 9.40 1.90
C GLY A 146 -14.03 8.21 1.08
N ALA A 147 -12.82 7.68 1.31
CA ALA A 147 -12.47 6.41 0.70
C ALA A 147 -13.43 5.30 1.18
N ARG A 148 -14.01 4.55 0.24
CA ARG A 148 -14.95 3.46 0.52
C ARG A 148 -14.63 2.26 -0.37
N THR A 149 -14.95 1.07 0.14
CA THR A 149 -14.89 -0.17 -0.63
C THR A 149 -16.26 -0.81 -0.66
N GLY A 150 -16.56 -1.55 -1.71
CA GLY A 150 -17.83 -2.24 -1.90
C GLY A 150 -17.65 -3.59 -2.57
N TYR A 151 -18.62 -4.46 -2.36
CA TYR A 151 -18.70 -5.77 -3.00
C TYR A 151 -20.14 -6.02 -3.45
N SER A 152 -20.31 -6.40 -4.71
CA SER A 152 -21.60 -6.82 -5.27
C SER A 152 -21.38 -7.84 -6.37
N HIS A 153 -22.01 -9.03 -6.27
CA HIS A 153 -21.97 -10.08 -7.29
C HIS A 153 -20.60 -10.30 -7.95
N ALA A 154 -19.57 -10.63 -7.17
CA ALA A 154 -18.18 -10.82 -7.62
C ALA A 154 -17.46 -9.58 -8.19
N VAL A 155 -18.05 -8.39 -8.06
CA VAL A 155 -17.43 -7.11 -8.38
C VAL A 155 -16.97 -6.43 -7.11
N TYR A 156 -15.69 -6.04 -7.08
CA TYR A 156 -15.10 -5.22 -6.03
C TYR A 156 -15.02 -3.78 -6.51
N SER A 157 -15.52 -2.85 -5.72
CA SER A 157 -15.46 -1.42 -6.01
C SER A 157 -14.61 -0.68 -4.98
N LEU A 158 -13.89 0.32 -5.47
CA LEU A 158 -13.16 1.30 -4.67
C LEU A 158 -13.69 2.67 -5.09
N ALA A 159 -14.08 3.49 -4.12
CA ALA A 159 -14.51 4.86 -4.34
C ALA A 159 -13.64 5.82 -3.54
N ILE A 160 -13.25 6.92 -4.15
CA ILE A 160 -12.57 8.05 -3.50
C ILE A 160 -13.35 9.31 -3.91
N PHE A 161 -14.07 9.91 -2.96
CA PHE A 161 -14.90 11.08 -3.24
C PHE A 161 -14.10 12.40 -3.31
N GLU A 162 -12.90 12.43 -2.74
CA GLU A 162 -11.99 13.59 -2.76
C GLU A 162 -10.61 13.24 -3.35
N PRO A 163 -10.50 12.96 -4.67
CA PRO A 163 -9.23 12.60 -5.30
C PRO A 163 -8.08 13.58 -5.06
N THR A 164 -8.30 14.89 -5.19
CA THR A 164 -7.27 15.93 -5.02
C THR A 164 -6.77 15.96 -3.60
N LEU A 165 -7.68 16.00 -2.61
CA LEU A 165 -7.28 16.01 -1.21
C LEU A 165 -6.54 14.73 -0.84
N THR A 166 -6.97 13.58 -1.38
CA THR A 166 -6.28 12.31 -1.19
C THR A 166 -4.84 12.40 -1.73
N VAL A 167 -4.66 12.85 -2.97
CA VAL A 167 -3.31 13.02 -3.56
C VAL A 167 -2.47 13.97 -2.72
N MET A 168 -3.00 15.13 -2.34
CA MET A 168 -2.23 16.16 -1.61
C MET A 168 -1.86 15.71 -0.20
N LEU A 169 -2.83 15.26 0.59
CA LEU A 169 -2.62 14.87 1.99
C LEU A 169 -1.72 13.65 2.11
N PHE A 170 -1.91 12.63 1.27
CA PHE A 170 -1.06 11.44 1.32
C PHE A 170 0.32 11.68 0.70
N SER A 171 0.48 12.62 -0.23
CA SER A 171 1.82 13.05 -0.68
C SER A 171 2.58 13.75 0.46
N ALA A 172 1.91 14.66 1.18
CA ALA A 172 2.49 15.33 2.34
C ALA A 172 2.82 14.34 3.46
N LEU A 173 1.90 13.44 3.80
CA LEU A 173 2.13 12.39 4.81
C LEU A 173 3.27 11.46 4.39
N ALA A 174 3.35 11.08 3.12
CA ALA A 174 4.45 10.26 2.62
C ALA A 174 5.81 10.95 2.80
N LEU A 175 5.89 12.23 2.44
CA LEU A 175 7.11 13.03 2.58
C LEU A 175 7.51 13.18 4.05
N ILE A 176 6.57 13.56 4.92
CA ILE A 176 6.81 13.74 6.36
C ILE A 176 7.27 12.42 6.99
N ALA A 177 6.57 11.31 6.72
CA ALA A 177 6.92 10.01 7.26
C ALA A 177 8.28 9.52 6.74
N TYR A 178 8.58 9.75 5.45
CA TYR A 178 9.89 9.43 4.89
C TYR A 178 11.01 10.26 5.54
N GLN A 179 10.82 11.57 5.72
CA GLN A 179 11.79 12.42 6.41
C GLN A 179 11.98 12.03 7.87
N ALA A 180 10.89 11.71 8.57
CA ALA A 180 10.94 11.23 9.95
C ALA A 180 11.71 9.91 10.08
N SER A 181 11.61 9.03 9.08
CA SER A 181 12.32 7.74 9.09
C SER A 181 13.84 7.88 9.25
N HIS A 182 14.43 8.97 8.75
CA HIS A 182 15.87 9.24 8.88
C HIS A 182 16.32 9.66 10.29
N ARG A 183 15.38 9.95 11.20
CA ARG A 183 15.66 10.44 12.57
C ARG A 183 15.19 9.47 13.66
N LEU A 184 14.50 8.40 13.27
CA LEU A 184 13.92 7.43 14.18
C LEU A 184 14.85 6.22 14.36
N SER A 185 14.74 5.53 15.48
CA SER A 185 15.42 4.24 15.66
C SER A 185 14.77 3.16 14.77
N ASP A 186 15.51 2.10 14.47
CA ASP A 186 15.18 1.07 13.47
C ASP A 186 13.72 0.56 13.54
N ASP A 187 13.19 0.38 14.74
CA ASP A 187 11.82 -0.10 14.94
C ASP A 187 10.75 0.91 14.50
N TYR A 188 10.98 2.20 14.76
CA TYR A 188 10.08 3.28 14.38
C TYR A 188 10.36 3.79 12.95
N GLU A 189 11.60 3.68 12.46
CA GLU A 189 11.95 3.88 11.05
C GLU A 189 11.06 3.00 10.17
N ARG A 190 10.96 1.70 10.51
CA ARG A 190 10.12 0.75 9.76
C ARG A 190 8.65 1.15 9.73
N LEU A 191 8.10 1.67 10.83
CA LEU A 191 6.72 2.18 10.86
C LEU A 191 6.56 3.40 9.95
N ALA A 192 7.49 4.35 10.03
CA ALA A 192 7.48 5.56 9.21
C ALA A 192 7.59 5.25 7.72
N ILE A 193 8.46 4.30 7.33
CA ILE A 193 8.56 3.81 5.95
C ILE A 193 7.26 3.10 5.53
N THR A 194 6.63 2.33 6.41
CA THR A 194 5.34 1.69 6.11
C THR A 194 4.24 2.73 5.87
N ALA A 195 4.18 3.76 6.71
CA ALA A 195 3.25 4.87 6.54
C ALA A 195 3.50 5.62 5.22
N ALA A 196 4.76 5.87 4.87
CA ALA A 196 5.14 6.53 3.63
C ALA A 196 4.72 5.71 2.39
N ARG A 197 5.01 4.40 2.39
CA ARG A 197 4.66 3.49 1.29
C ARG A 197 3.15 3.33 1.13
N THR A 198 2.42 3.19 2.23
CA THR A 198 0.96 3.09 2.21
C THR A 198 0.32 4.39 1.74
N SER A 199 0.90 5.54 2.11
CA SER A 199 0.47 6.84 1.59
C SER A 199 0.69 6.95 0.08
N LEU A 200 1.85 6.52 -0.45
CA LEU A 200 2.09 6.51 -1.90
C LEU A 200 1.13 5.60 -2.67
N LEU A 201 0.67 4.50 -2.07
CA LEU A 201 -0.39 3.67 -2.63
C LEU A 201 -1.69 4.48 -2.78
N LEU A 202 -2.09 5.19 -1.72
CA LEU A 202 -3.30 6.02 -1.71
C LEU A 202 -3.21 7.23 -2.65
N VAL A 203 -2.03 7.82 -2.82
CA VAL A 203 -1.80 8.86 -3.85
C VAL A 203 -2.15 8.32 -5.23
N ASN A 204 -1.68 7.11 -5.56
CA ASN A 204 -2.00 6.50 -6.85
C ASN A 204 -3.48 6.14 -6.99
N PHE A 205 -4.15 5.70 -5.92
CA PHE A 205 -5.61 5.52 -5.96
C PHE A 205 -6.36 6.83 -6.17
N GLY A 206 -5.92 7.92 -5.51
CA GLY A 206 -6.46 9.26 -5.75
C GLY A 206 -6.33 9.67 -7.21
N PHE A 207 -5.15 9.51 -7.81
CA PHE A 207 -4.97 9.75 -9.25
C PHE A 207 -5.81 8.83 -10.13
N TRP A 208 -5.91 7.55 -9.79
CA TRP A 208 -6.67 6.58 -10.58
C TRP A 208 -8.14 6.93 -10.65
N ILE A 209 -8.78 7.10 -9.50
CA ILE A 209 -10.20 7.50 -9.41
C ILE A 209 -10.38 8.89 -10.03
N GLY A 210 -9.51 9.85 -9.73
CA GLY A 210 -9.57 11.20 -10.33
C GLY A 210 -9.45 11.17 -11.86
N SER A 211 -8.67 10.24 -12.43
CA SER A 211 -8.49 10.12 -13.89
C SER A 211 -9.71 9.55 -14.63
N LEU A 212 -10.67 8.98 -13.90
CA LEU A 212 -11.91 8.45 -14.42
C LEU A 212 -13.06 9.46 -14.28
N TRP A 213 -13.20 10.10 -13.11
CA TRP A 213 -14.37 10.92 -12.79
C TRP A 213 -14.07 12.40 -12.52
N GLY A 214 -12.79 12.78 -12.43
CA GLY A 214 -12.38 14.11 -11.98
C GLY A 214 -12.60 14.28 -10.48
N ASP A 215 -12.64 15.54 -10.02
CA ASP A 215 -12.86 15.86 -8.61
C ASP A 215 -13.85 17.03 -8.45
N PRO A 216 -14.97 16.84 -7.73
CA PRO A 216 -15.90 17.91 -7.38
C PRO A 216 -15.41 18.86 -6.27
N LEU A 217 -14.40 18.49 -5.47
CA LEU A 217 -13.90 19.22 -4.29
C LEU A 217 -15.00 19.45 -3.25
N MET A 218 -15.77 18.40 -2.91
CA MET A 218 -16.98 18.53 -2.09
C MET A 218 -16.71 19.14 -0.72
N LEU A 219 -15.63 18.74 -0.03
CA LEU A 219 -15.28 19.22 1.30
C LEU A 219 -14.93 20.71 1.30
N ILE A 220 -14.09 21.15 0.36
CA ILE A 220 -13.70 22.56 0.26
C ILE A 220 -14.92 23.42 -0.12
N ARG A 221 -15.78 22.91 -1.01
CA ARG A 221 -17.00 23.60 -1.40
C ARG A 221 -18.02 23.64 -0.26
N SER A 222 -18.15 22.58 0.54
CA SER A 222 -19.07 22.55 1.68
C SER A 222 -18.67 23.54 2.77
N MET A 223 -17.37 23.75 2.97
CA MET A 223 -16.88 24.74 3.94
C MET A 223 -17.15 26.18 3.51
N ASN A 224 -17.20 26.44 2.19
CA ASN A 224 -17.37 27.78 1.63
C ASN A 224 -18.82 28.11 1.28
N ALA A 225 -19.68 27.11 1.10
CA ALA A 225 -21.06 27.30 0.68
C ALA A 225 -22.01 27.32 1.88
N LYS A 226 -22.67 28.46 2.10
CA LYS A 226 -23.73 28.56 3.12
C LYS A 226 -25.04 27.88 2.68
N ASP A 227 -25.32 27.82 1.38
CA ASP A 227 -26.52 27.19 0.80
C ASP A 227 -26.25 26.72 -0.66
N ALA A 228 -25.38 25.74 -0.86
CA ALA A 228 -25.17 25.14 -2.18
C ALA A 228 -26.07 23.92 -2.39
N SER A 229 -26.76 23.87 -3.54
CA SER A 229 -27.49 22.68 -3.94
C SER A 229 -26.55 21.48 -4.13
N LEU A 230 -27.06 20.27 -3.88
CA LEU A 230 -26.30 19.02 -4.06
C LEU A 230 -25.74 18.90 -5.49
N ALA A 231 -26.45 19.44 -6.49
CA ALA A 231 -26.02 19.48 -7.88
C ALA A 231 -24.77 20.36 -8.09
N PHE A 232 -24.64 21.49 -7.38
CA PHE A 232 -23.43 22.31 -7.43
C PHE A 232 -22.25 21.62 -6.74
N MET A 233 -22.51 20.98 -5.59
CA MET A 233 -21.51 20.30 -4.78
C MET A 233 -20.90 19.10 -5.51
N THR A 234 -21.69 18.38 -6.30
CA THR A 234 -21.25 17.18 -7.06
C THR A 234 -20.70 17.50 -8.45
N LYS A 235 -20.84 18.75 -8.92
CA LYS A 235 -20.30 19.17 -10.21
C LYS A 235 -18.77 19.13 -10.19
N THR A 236 -18.17 18.36 -11.10
CA THR A 236 -16.72 18.25 -11.27
C THR A 236 -16.06 19.63 -11.35
N ALA A 237 -15.13 19.90 -10.44
CA ALA A 237 -14.31 21.10 -10.39
C ALA A 237 -13.04 20.94 -11.20
N ILE A 238 -12.36 19.81 -11.01
CA ILE A 238 -11.11 19.45 -11.69
C ILE A 238 -11.43 18.32 -12.67
N PRO A 239 -11.26 18.54 -13.98
CA PRO A 239 -11.56 17.53 -14.99
C PRO A 239 -10.71 16.27 -14.85
N ALA A 240 -11.26 15.12 -15.26
CA ALA A 240 -10.57 13.83 -15.25
C ALA A 240 -9.27 13.84 -16.10
N SER A 241 -9.24 14.61 -17.19
CA SER A 241 -8.06 14.77 -18.04
C SER A 241 -6.86 15.37 -17.31
N VAL A 242 -7.10 16.27 -16.35
CA VAL A 242 -6.03 16.88 -15.53
C VAL A 242 -5.36 15.81 -14.69
N PHE A 243 -6.13 14.95 -14.02
CA PHE A 243 -5.59 13.81 -13.27
C PHE A 243 -4.85 12.83 -14.16
N SER A 244 -5.42 12.49 -15.32
CA SER A 244 -4.80 11.57 -16.27
C SER A 244 -3.42 12.06 -16.72
N ILE A 245 -3.31 13.31 -17.15
CA ILE A 245 -2.05 13.90 -17.62
C ILE A 245 -1.04 14.04 -16.47
N LEU A 246 -1.47 14.60 -15.32
CA LEU A 246 -0.58 14.78 -14.18
C LEU A 246 -0.06 13.45 -13.65
N TRP A 247 -0.91 12.42 -13.59
CA TRP A 247 -0.49 11.10 -13.13
C TRP A 247 0.56 10.50 -14.06
N ALA A 248 0.38 10.60 -15.38
CA ALA A 248 1.38 10.17 -16.35
C ALA A 248 2.72 10.89 -16.16
N VAL A 249 2.71 12.22 -16.00
CA VAL A 249 3.92 13.02 -15.76
C VAL A 249 4.62 12.60 -14.46
N VAL A 250 3.86 12.43 -13.38
CA VAL A 250 4.40 12.02 -12.07
C VAL A 250 4.98 10.61 -12.14
N LEU A 251 4.30 9.65 -12.77
CA LEU A 251 4.80 8.28 -12.92
C LEU A 251 6.08 8.24 -13.76
N LEU A 252 6.16 8.99 -14.86
CA LEU A 252 7.37 9.08 -15.67
C LEU A 252 8.53 9.71 -14.88
N GLY A 253 8.30 10.84 -14.23
CA GLY A 253 9.33 11.52 -13.43
C GLY A 253 9.82 10.65 -12.27
N ALA A 254 8.90 10.04 -11.53
CA ALA A 254 9.23 9.13 -10.43
C ALA A 254 9.95 7.87 -10.93
N GLY A 255 9.57 7.32 -12.10
CA GLY A 255 10.22 6.18 -12.71
C GLY A 255 11.67 6.46 -13.10
N ILE A 256 11.92 7.57 -13.80
CA ILE A 256 13.27 8.00 -14.18
C ILE A 256 14.14 8.19 -12.94
N TRP A 257 13.62 8.90 -11.93
CA TRP A 257 14.33 9.10 -10.67
C TRP A 257 14.61 7.78 -9.92
N ALA A 258 13.63 6.88 -9.88
CA ALA A 258 13.77 5.58 -9.22
C ALA A 258 14.86 4.71 -9.85
N LEU A 259 15.01 4.78 -11.19
CA LEU A 259 16.08 4.12 -11.92
C LEU A 259 17.45 4.71 -11.60
N GLN A 260 17.56 6.05 -11.57
CA GLN A 260 18.81 6.75 -11.26
C GLN A 260 19.32 6.44 -9.84
N VAL A 261 18.41 6.38 -8.87
CA VAL A 261 18.75 6.12 -7.44
C VAL A 261 18.68 4.62 -7.09
N ASN A 262 18.41 3.75 -8.08
CA ASN A 262 18.30 2.30 -7.93
C ASN A 262 17.34 1.86 -6.80
N ARG A 263 16.19 2.55 -6.69
CA ARG A 263 15.16 2.29 -5.67
C ARG A 263 14.13 1.27 -6.19
N ARG A 264 14.47 -0.02 -6.13
CA ARG A 264 13.66 -1.14 -6.65
C ARG A 264 12.18 -1.11 -6.26
N TRP A 265 11.88 -0.80 -4.99
CA TRP A 265 10.50 -0.73 -4.53
C TRP A 265 9.69 0.34 -5.28
N LEU A 266 10.29 1.51 -5.51
CA LEU A 266 9.63 2.60 -6.24
C LEU A 266 9.51 2.27 -7.73
N VAL A 267 10.51 1.61 -8.32
CA VAL A 267 10.43 1.12 -9.71
C VAL A 267 9.23 0.17 -9.87
N ASN A 268 9.06 -0.78 -8.95
CA ASN A 268 7.94 -1.73 -8.99
C ASN A 268 6.59 -1.01 -8.81
N LEU A 269 6.51 -0.06 -7.88
CA LEU A 269 5.31 0.74 -7.66
C LEU A 269 4.91 1.51 -8.93
N VAL A 270 5.88 2.22 -9.52
CA VAL A 270 5.67 3.00 -10.75
C VAL A 270 5.28 2.09 -11.92
N ALA A 271 5.94 0.94 -12.09
CA ALA A 271 5.61 0.01 -13.17
C ALA A 271 4.17 -0.53 -13.06
N VAL A 272 3.75 -0.91 -11.86
CA VAL A 272 2.37 -1.37 -11.60
C VAL A 272 1.36 -0.26 -11.91
N PHE A 273 1.56 0.93 -11.37
CA PHE A 273 0.59 2.02 -11.55
C PHE A 273 0.64 2.66 -12.94
N ALA A 274 1.77 2.62 -13.65
CA ALA A 274 1.84 2.97 -15.06
C ALA A 274 1.06 1.97 -15.92
N GLY A 275 1.11 0.67 -15.60
CA GLY A 275 0.26 -0.33 -16.24
C GLY A 275 -1.22 -0.10 -15.98
N ILE A 276 -1.61 0.18 -14.72
CA ILE A 276 -2.99 0.52 -14.36
C ILE A 276 -3.44 1.78 -15.11
N HIS A 277 -2.63 2.84 -15.10
CA HIS A 277 -2.91 4.07 -15.81
C HIS A 277 -3.12 3.82 -17.31
N PHE A 278 -2.19 3.11 -17.95
CA PHE A 278 -2.29 2.74 -19.36
C PHE A 278 -3.60 2.00 -19.66
N TYR A 279 -3.90 0.92 -18.94
CA TYR A 279 -5.12 0.14 -19.20
C TYR A 279 -6.39 0.93 -18.93
N THR A 280 -6.40 1.74 -17.87
CA THR A 280 -7.54 2.61 -17.57
C THR A 280 -7.82 3.54 -18.74
N GLN A 281 -6.81 4.29 -19.19
CA GLN A 281 -7.00 5.24 -20.29
C GLN A 281 -7.23 4.56 -21.64
N TRP A 282 -6.66 3.37 -21.85
CA TRP A 282 -6.88 2.55 -23.04
C TRP A 282 -8.35 2.15 -23.16
N PHE A 283 -8.92 1.56 -22.10
CA PHE A 283 -10.30 1.08 -22.13
C PHE A 283 -11.32 2.21 -22.07
N GLU A 284 -11.03 3.32 -21.39
CA GLU A 284 -11.91 4.50 -21.43
C GLU A 284 -12.03 5.10 -22.84
N ARG A 285 -10.97 5.04 -23.65
CA ARG A 285 -10.96 5.61 -25.01
C ARG A 285 -11.40 4.64 -26.09
N LEU A 286 -11.05 3.37 -25.97
CA LEU A 286 -11.26 2.35 -27.01
C LEU A 286 -12.38 1.35 -26.68
N GLY A 287 -12.89 1.40 -25.44
CA GLY A 287 -13.86 0.43 -24.92
C GLY A 287 -13.25 -0.94 -24.65
N ALA A 288 -13.97 -1.76 -23.89
CA ALA A 288 -13.59 -3.15 -23.56
C ALA A 288 -14.04 -4.15 -24.64
N THR A 289 -13.77 -3.86 -25.92
CA THR A 289 -14.04 -4.79 -27.02
C THR A 289 -12.98 -5.89 -27.08
N PRO A 290 -13.28 -7.09 -27.65
CA PRO A 290 -12.30 -8.17 -27.76
C PRO A 290 -11.00 -7.74 -28.46
N LEU A 291 -11.10 -6.93 -29.52
CA LEU A 291 -9.95 -6.38 -30.23
C LEU A 291 -9.14 -5.42 -29.36
N SER A 292 -9.81 -4.52 -28.64
CA SER A 292 -9.16 -3.58 -27.71
C SER A 292 -8.41 -4.33 -26.60
N VAL A 293 -8.98 -5.39 -26.04
CA VAL A 293 -8.34 -6.23 -25.02
C VAL A 293 -7.10 -6.93 -25.59
N LEU A 294 -7.21 -7.54 -26.78
CA LEU A 294 -6.08 -8.19 -27.44
C LEU A 294 -4.93 -7.21 -27.69
N LEU A 295 -5.22 -6.05 -28.27
CA LEU A 295 -4.23 -5.03 -28.59
C LEU A 295 -3.60 -4.44 -27.33
N GLY A 296 -4.39 -4.15 -26.30
CA GLY A 296 -3.88 -3.67 -25.01
C GLY A 296 -2.90 -4.67 -24.38
N GLY A 297 -3.24 -5.96 -24.42
CA GLY A 297 -2.37 -7.04 -23.95
C GLY A 297 -1.07 -7.14 -24.75
N LEU A 298 -1.12 -7.07 -26.08
CA LEU A 298 0.06 -7.11 -26.94
C LEU A 298 1.00 -5.92 -26.70
N VAL A 299 0.46 -4.71 -26.54
CA VAL A 299 1.24 -3.51 -26.22
C VAL A 299 1.93 -3.65 -24.86
N MET A 300 1.23 -4.19 -23.86
CA MET A 300 1.82 -4.40 -22.54
C MET A 300 2.94 -5.45 -22.58
N LEU A 301 2.76 -6.55 -23.31
CA LEU A 301 3.80 -7.57 -23.49
C LEU A 301 5.02 -6.99 -24.22
N ALA A 302 4.81 -6.24 -25.31
CA ALA A 302 5.90 -5.56 -26.03
C ALA A 302 6.66 -4.59 -25.11
N SER A 303 5.94 -3.85 -24.25
CA SER A 303 6.52 -2.95 -23.27
C SER A 303 7.35 -3.69 -22.22
N ALA A 304 6.85 -4.82 -21.71
CA ALA A 304 7.58 -5.68 -20.77
C ALA A 304 8.88 -6.23 -21.39
N VAL A 305 8.83 -6.69 -22.65
CA VAL A 305 10.01 -7.13 -23.39
C VAL A 305 10.98 -5.98 -23.60
N GLY A 306 10.50 -4.79 -23.95
CA GLY A 306 11.32 -3.58 -24.10
C GLY A 306 12.07 -3.22 -22.82
N LEU A 307 11.38 -3.24 -21.68
CA LEU A 307 11.98 -3.03 -20.35
C LEU A 307 13.02 -4.10 -20.01
N TRP A 308 12.74 -5.37 -20.34
CA TRP A 308 13.68 -6.46 -20.11
C TRP A 308 14.97 -6.30 -20.94
N ILE A 309 14.85 -5.97 -22.22
CA ILE A 309 15.99 -5.70 -23.10
C ILE A 309 16.80 -4.50 -22.61
N PHE A 310 16.13 -3.41 -22.21
CA PHE A 310 16.78 -2.22 -21.69
C PHE A 310 17.61 -2.54 -20.42
N ASN A 311 17.02 -3.28 -19.48
CA ASN A 311 17.72 -3.74 -18.28
C ASN A 311 18.89 -4.67 -18.59
N GLY A 312 18.78 -5.52 -19.61
CA GLY A 312 19.86 -6.39 -20.07
C GLY A 312 21.05 -5.61 -20.65
N ARG A 313 20.80 -4.51 -21.37
CA ARG A 313 21.83 -3.65 -21.98
C ARG A 313 22.51 -2.71 -20.98
N ALA A 314 21.82 -2.32 -19.91
CA ALA A 314 22.33 -1.45 -18.85
C ALA A 314 23.34 -2.12 -17.89
N ARG A 315 23.66 -3.42 -18.07
CA ARG A 315 24.73 -4.09 -17.34
C ARG A 315 26.10 -3.57 -17.82
N PRO A 316 27.04 -3.21 -16.91
CA PRO A 316 28.34 -2.67 -17.29
C PRO A 316 29.14 -3.66 -18.16
N PRO A 317 30.04 -3.18 -19.05
CA PRO A 317 30.67 -3.98 -20.10
C PRO A 317 31.42 -5.24 -19.65
N GLY A 318 31.77 -5.36 -18.36
CA GLY A 318 32.44 -6.54 -17.79
C GLY A 318 31.53 -7.70 -17.37
N LEU A 319 30.20 -7.60 -17.55
CA LEU A 319 29.21 -8.63 -17.18
C LEU A 319 28.41 -9.17 -18.38
N ARG A 320 28.82 -8.83 -19.61
CA ARG A 320 28.24 -9.42 -20.83
C ARG A 320 28.66 -10.88 -20.87
N ALA A 321 27.69 -11.78 -20.64
CA ALA A 321 27.87 -13.19 -20.95
C ALA A 321 28.29 -13.28 -22.42
N LYS A 322 29.43 -13.91 -22.69
CA LYS A 322 29.74 -14.36 -24.05
C LYS A 322 28.57 -15.26 -24.48
N PRO A 323 28.05 -15.13 -25.71
CA PRO A 323 27.06 -16.08 -26.18
C PRO A 323 27.66 -17.48 -26.06
N SER A 324 27.00 -18.35 -25.29
CA SER A 324 27.30 -19.76 -25.24
C SER A 324 27.11 -20.29 -26.65
N ARG A 325 28.21 -20.53 -27.36
CA ARG A 325 28.19 -21.42 -28.51
C ARG A 325 27.84 -22.81 -27.97
N PHE A 326 26.60 -23.22 -28.14
CA PHE A 326 26.19 -24.49 -28.73
C PHE A 326 24.76 -24.33 -29.22
#